data_AF-A0A3N5WBR4-F1
#
_entry.id   AF-A0A3N5WBR4-F1
#
_cell.length_a   1.000
_cell.length_b   1.000
_cell.length_c   1.000
_cell.angle_alpha   90.00
_cell.angle_beta   90.00
_cell.angle_gamma   90.00
#
_symmetry.space_group_name_H-M   'P 1'
#
loop_
_entity.id
_entity.type
_entity.pdbx_description
1 polymer ?
#
loop_
_entity_poly.entity_id
_entity_poly.type
_entity_poly.pdbx_seq_one_letter_code
_entity_poly.pdbx_strand_id
1 'polypeptide(L)'
;MSNLVAFAGANLPAVASLSTALRSIASDVGPTGSVIIKMDKTGHWVFGADQTEVEDDSLWAVNPFSFVHGFIAWGDGEVLGEKMVPVAEPLPEVGPAPAAAKRGWETQVGMSLKCIKGEDVGMEARYNVTSVGGKRAVQELAVAIATQVDADQTKPVPVVRLKKEHYQHKSYGRIYTPIFDIVEFVSMEAEPEAPAEGDAEAVQESTPGRRRRSV
;
A
#
# COMPACT_ATOMS: atom_id res chain seq x y z
N MET A 1 -43.70 -15.53 -27.63
CA MET A 1 -43.02 -14.79 -26.54
C MET A 1 -42.27 -15.81 -25.70
N SER A 2 -40.96 -15.90 -25.90
CA SER A 2 -40.11 -16.88 -25.21
C SER A 2 -39.89 -16.45 -23.76
N ASN A 3 -40.10 -17.36 -22.82
CA ASN A 3 -39.88 -17.17 -21.38
C ASN A 3 -38.38 -16.96 -21.09
N LEU A 4 -37.92 -15.71 -21.21
CA LEU A 4 -36.55 -15.27 -20.91
C LEU A 4 -36.17 -15.33 -19.41
N VAL A 5 -37.09 -15.73 -18.53
CA VAL A 5 -36.95 -15.58 -17.07
C VAL A 5 -37.21 -16.89 -16.31
N ALA A 6 -37.43 -18.01 -17.01
CA ALA A 6 -37.65 -19.30 -16.36
C ALA A 6 -36.32 -20.03 -16.17
N PHE A 7 -35.72 -19.89 -14.98
CA PHE A 7 -34.59 -20.73 -14.57
C PHE A 7 -35.13 -22.12 -14.17
N ALA A 8 -35.27 -23.01 -15.15
CA ALA A 8 -35.67 -24.39 -14.90
C ALA A 8 -34.46 -25.21 -14.43
N GLY A 9 -34.60 -25.91 -13.30
CA GLY A 9 -33.73 -27.04 -12.96
C GLY A 9 -32.70 -26.88 -11.84
N ALA A 10 -32.85 -25.93 -10.92
CA ALA A 10 -32.05 -25.94 -9.70
C ALA A 10 -32.93 -25.66 -8.48
N ASN A 11 -32.60 -26.30 -7.36
CA ASN A 11 -33.16 -26.08 -6.03
C ASN A 11 -32.82 -24.64 -5.56
N LEU A 12 -33.38 -23.64 -6.23
CA LEU A 12 -33.02 -22.24 -6.05
C LEU A 12 -33.44 -21.81 -4.64
N PRO A 13 -32.52 -21.20 -3.88
CA PRO A 13 -32.83 -20.78 -2.53
C PRO A 13 -33.93 -19.69 -2.56
N ALA A 14 -34.77 -19.65 -1.52
CA ALA A 14 -35.97 -18.80 -1.50
C ALA A 14 -35.62 -17.32 -1.77
N VAL A 15 -36.48 -16.56 -2.46
CA VAL A 15 -36.24 -15.14 -2.81
C VAL A 15 -35.90 -14.28 -1.57
N ALA A 16 -36.39 -14.66 -0.39
CA ALA A 16 -35.99 -14.04 0.88
C ALA A 16 -34.48 -14.17 1.16
N SER A 17 -33.88 -15.33 0.88
CA SER A 17 -32.43 -15.58 1.00
C SER A 17 -31.60 -14.90 -0.09
N LEU A 18 -32.19 -14.60 -1.26
CA LEU A 18 -31.51 -13.84 -2.31
C LEU A 18 -31.20 -12.42 -1.84
N SER A 19 -32.11 -11.79 -1.10
CA SER A 19 -31.86 -10.45 -0.54
C SER A 19 -30.77 -10.45 0.53
N THR A 20 -30.62 -11.55 1.27
CA THR A 20 -29.52 -11.78 2.22
C THR A 20 -28.22 -12.09 1.50
N ALA A 21 -28.25 -12.87 0.40
CA ALA A 21 -27.08 -13.21 -0.41
C ALA A 21 -26.56 -12.01 -1.24
N LEU A 22 -27.45 -11.16 -1.75
CA LEU A 22 -27.06 -9.92 -2.43
C LEU A 22 -26.56 -8.87 -1.43
N ARG A 23 -27.16 -8.81 -0.24
CA ARG A 23 -26.62 -8.00 0.86
C ARG A 23 -25.34 -8.58 1.45
N SER A 24 -25.11 -9.89 1.34
CA SER A 24 -23.84 -10.50 1.74
C SER A 24 -22.72 -10.15 0.76
N ILE A 25 -23.02 -9.99 -0.53
CA ILE A 25 -22.06 -9.37 -1.48
C ILE A 25 -21.76 -7.94 -1.05
N ALA A 26 -22.75 -7.17 -0.59
CA ALA A 26 -22.55 -5.80 -0.10
C ALA A 26 -21.84 -5.74 1.27
N SER A 27 -21.98 -6.75 2.14
CA SER A 27 -21.32 -6.82 3.45
C SER A 27 -19.97 -7.54 3.42
N ASP A 28 -19.68 -8.29 2.36
CA ASP A 28 -18.33 -8.75 2.00
C ASP A 28 -17.49 -7.59 1.39
N VAL A 29 -18.12 -6.43 1.20
CA VAL A 29 -17.45 -5.12 1.11
C VAL A 29 -17.31 -4.49 2.50
N GLY A 30 -16.85 -5.27 3.48
CA GLY A 30 -16.08 -4.69 4.58
C GLY A 30 -14.82 -4.00 4.02
N PRO A 31 -13.99 -3.29 4.81
CA PRO A 31 -12.75 -2.67 4.35
C PRO A 31 -11.65 -3.70 4.00
N THR A 32 -12.02 -4.83 3.41
CA THR A 32 -11.20 -5.96 2.99
C THR A 32 -10.85 -5.82 1.52
N GLY A 33 -9.98 -4.86 1.23
CA GLY A 33 -9.35 -4.72 -0.07
C GLY A 33 -8.15 -3.80 0.10
N SER A 34 -6.95 -4.38 0.14
CA SER A 34 -5.74 -3.56 0.15
C SER A 34 -5.77 -2.60 -1.03
N VAL A 35 -5.64 -1.31 -0.74
CA VAL A 35 -5.69 -0.24 -1.75
C VAL A 35 -4.44 -0.31 -2.61
N ILE A 36 -4.52 0.17 -3.85
CA ILE A 36 -3.31 0.36 -4.64
C ILE A 36 -2.72 1.70 -4.24
N ILE A 37 -1.46 1.71 -3.83
CA ILE A 37 -0.68 2.92 -3.61
C ILE A 37 0.33 3.09 -4.74
N LYS A 38 0.50 4.32 -5.20
CA LYS A 38 1.42 4.66 -6.30
C LYS A 38 1.97 6.08 -6.10
N MET A 39 3.04 6.37 -6.83
CA MET A 39 3.47 7.74 -7.05
C MET A 39 2.85 8.24 -8.36
N ASP A 40 2.18 9.38 -8.31
CA ASP A 40 1.61 10.01 -9.49
C ASP A 40 2.71 10.70 -10.35
N LYS A 41 2.31 11.30 -11.48
CA LYS A 41 3.27 11.98 -12.37
C LYS A 41 3.85 13.27 -11.78
N THR A 42 3.22 13.81 -10.74
CA THR A 42 3.66 15.04 -10.05
C THR A 42 4.54 14.72 -8.83
N GLY A 43 4.71 13.43 -8.53
CA GLY A 43 5.55 12.90 -7.46
C GLY A 43 4.79 12.69 -6.15
N HIS A 44 3.49 12.96 -6.06
CA HIS A 44 2.73 12.74 -4.84
C HIS A 44 2.42 11.24 -4.68
N TRP A 45 2.51 10.76 -3.45
CA TRP A 45 2.07 9.43 -3.09
C TRP A 45 0.56 9.46 -2.93
N VAL A 46 -0.12 8.62 -3.70
CA VAL A 46 -1.58 8.56 -3.72
C VAL A 46 -2.05 7.12 -3.65
N PHE A 47 -3.20 6.89 -3.05
CA PHE A 47 -3.84 5.58 -2.98
C PHE A 47 -5.32 5.61 -3.36
N GLY A 48 -5.85 4.42 -3.66
CA GLY A 48 -7.27 4.22 -3.95
C GLY A 48 -7.70 4.77 -5.32
N ALA A 49 -8.98 4.62 -5.62
CA ALA A 49 -9.57 5.09 -6.88
C ALA A 49 -9.60 6.62 -6.97
N ASP A 50 -9.79 7.28 -5.83
CA ASP A 50 -9.90 8.74 -5.72
C ASP A 50 -8.55 9.47 -5.69
N GLN A 51 -7.44 8.73 -5.72
CA GLN A 51 -6.07 9.27 -5.61
C GLN A 51 -5.89 10.12 -4.35
N THR A 52 -6.39 9.61 -3.21
CA THR A 52 -6.17 10.24 -1.91
C THR A 52 -4.67 10.34 -1.65
N GLU A 53 -4.21 11.55 -1.31
CA GLU A 53 -2.81 11.81 -1.02
C GLU A 53 -2.42 11.23 0.34
N VAL A 54 -1.23 10.64 0.41
CA VAL A 54 -0.65 10.13 1.65
C VAL A 54 -0.15 11.29 2.49
N GLU A 55 -0.46 11.28 3.78
CA GLU A 55 0.11 12.23 4.74
C GLU A 55 1.64 12.15 4.78
N ASP A 56 2.32 13.29 4.67
CA ASP A 56 3.79 13.41 4.56
C ASP A 56 4.55 12.72 5.71
N ASP A 57 4.02 12.77 6.94
CA ASP A 57 4.66 12.22 8.14
C ASP A 57 4.15 10.82 8.53
N SER A 58 3.33 10.20 7.69
CA SER A 58 2.83 8.84 7.90
C SER A 58 3.95 7.81 7.89
N LEU A 59 3.79 6.76 8.72
CA LEU A 59 4.72 5.64 8.79
C LEU A 59 4.05 4.37 8.28
N TRP A 60 4.77 3.63 7.45
CA TRP A 60 4.28 2.43 6.80
C TRP A 60 5.19 1.25 7.11
N ALA A 61 4.64 0.19 7.70
CA ALA A 61 5.33 -1.07 7.89
C ALA A 61 5.26 -1.89 6.61
N VAL A 62 6.40 -2.29 6.03
CA VAL A 62 6.45 -3.12 4.81
C VAL A 62 6.51 -4.60 5.21
N ASN A 63 5.65 -5.43 4.64
CA ASN A 63 5.63 -6.85 4.94
C ASN A 63 6.82 -7.55 4.23
N PRO A 64 7.82 -8.09 4.96
CA PRO A 64 9.01 -8.72 4.37
C PRO A 64 8.71 -9.98 3.54
N PHE A 65 7.55 -10.60 3.73
CA PHE A 65 7.13 -11.79 2.98
C PHE A 65 6.21 -11.48 1.79
N SER A 66 5.91 -10.21 1.54
CA SER A 66 4.96 -9.79 0.51
C SER A 66 5.60 -9.48 -0.85
N PHE A 67 6.92 -9.59 -0.96
CA PHE A 67 7.63 -9.25 -2.18
C PHE A 67 7.23 -10.22 -3.30
N VAL A 68 6.81 -9.63 -4.42
CA VAL A 68 6.41 -10.36 -5.64
C VAL A 68 7.20 -9.86 -6.84
N HIS A 69 7.40 -10.74 -7.81
CA HIS A 69 8.06 -10.46 -9.07
C HIS A 69 7.36 -11.16 -10.23
N GLY A 70 7.49 -10.59 -11.43
CA GLY A 70 6.88 -11.16 -12.62
C GLY A 70 6.80 -10.19 -13.78
N PHE A 71 5.73 -10.30 -14.56
CA PHE A 71 5.57 -9.59 -15.82
C PHE A 71 4.16 -9.05 -16.01
N ILE A 72 4.06 -7.90 -16.66
CA ILE A 72 2.82 -7.25 -17.05
C ILE A 72 2.91 -6.74 -18.49
N ALA A 73 1.81 -6.84 -19.22
CA ALA A 73 1.69 -6.35 -20.58
C ALA A 73 0.59 -5.28 -20.64
N TRP A 74 0.93 -4.11 -21.17
CA TRP A 74 0.02 -2.96 -21.30
C TRP A 74 -0.36 -2.69 -22.75
N GLY A 75 -1.64 -2.42 -22.98
CA GLY A 75 -2.21 -1.96 -24.24
C GLY A 75 -2.49 -0.45 -24.24
N ASP A 76 -3.63 -0.05 -24.79
CA ASP A 76 -4.14 1.33 -24.80
C ASP A 76 -4.66 1.77 -23.42
N GLY A 77 -3.78 1.77 -22.41
CA GLY A 77 -4.11 2.17 -21.03
C GLY A 77 -4.71 1.06 -20.17
N GLU A 78 -4.83 -0.15 -20.72
CA GLU A 78 -5.37 -1.32 -20.03
C GLU A 78 -4.31 -2.41 -19.85
N VAL A 79 -4.46 -3.19 -18.78
CA VAL A 79 -3.65 -4.39 -18.53
C VAL A 79 -4.19 -5.52 -19.41
N LEU A 80 -3.35 -6.00 -20.33
CA LEU A 80 -3.68 -7.11 -21.25
C LEU A 80 -3.26 -8.47 -20.71
N GLY A 81 -2.37 -8.48 -19.72
CA GLY A 81 -1.94 -9.67 -19.02
C GLY A 81 -1.01 -9.29 -17.88
N GLU A 82 -1.09 -10.03 -16.78
CA GLU A 82 -0.22 -9.90 -15.62
C GLU A 82 0.03 -11.29 -15.05
N LYS A 83 1.28 -11.60 -14.72
CA LYS A 83 1.66 -12.82 -14.02
C LYS A 83 2.74 -12.48 -13.00
N MET A 84 2.36 -12.58 -11.73
CA MET A 84 3.20 -12.29 -10.57
C MET A 84 3.25 -13.50 -9.66
N VAL A 85 4.40 -13.76 -9.05
CA VAL A 85 4.61 -14.82 -8.05
C VAL A 85 5.43 -14.25 -6.87
N PRO A 86 5.44 -14.90 -5.69
CA PRO A 86 6.35 -14.53 -4.61
C PRO A 86 7.83 -14.59 -5.05
N VAL A 87 8.68 -13.71 -4.52
CA VAL A 87 10.12 -13.72 -4.84
C VAL A 87 10.86 -14.97 -4.41
N ALA A 88 10.27 -15.77 -3.50
CA ALA A 88 10.78 -17.09 -3.11
C ALA A 88 10.61 -18.15 -4.21
N GLU A 89 9.76 -17.90 -5.21
CA GLU A 89 9.54 -18.78 -6.35
C GLU A 89 10.34 -18.31 -7.57
N PRO A 90 10.71 -19.21 -8.49
CA PRO A 90 11.33 -18.82 -9.75
C PRO A 90 10.49 -17.80 -10.52
N LEU A 91 11.15 -16.91 -11.26
CA LEU A 91 10.47 -15.92 -12.10
C LEU A 91 9.51 -16.64 -13.08
N PRO A 92 8.25 -16.21 -13.19
CA PRO A 92 7.25 -16.99 -13.89
C PRO A 92 7.52 -17.00 -15.40
N GLU A 93 7.42 -18.17 -16.02
CA GLU A 93 7.47 -18.26 -17.47
C GLU A 93 6.24 -17.58 -18.09
N VAL A 94 6.48 -16.75 -19.11
CA VAL A 94 5.45 -16.10 -19.92
C VAL A 94 5.59 -16.50 -21.37
N GLY A 95 4.47 -16.79 -22.02
CA GLY A 95 4.41 -17.05 -23.45
C GLY A 95 4.62 -15.77 -24.28
N PRO A 96 4.33 -15.80 -25.59
CA PRO A 96 4.37 -14.59 -26.41
C PRO A 96 3.45 -13.51 -25.80
N ALA A 97 3.91 -12.26 -25.82
CA ALA A 97 3.12 -11.15 -25.30
C ALA A 97 1.80 -11.01 -26.08
N PRO A 98 0.70 -10.55 -25.42
CA PRO A 98 -0.54 -10.24 -26.11
C PRO A 98 -0.28 -9.34 -27.32
N ALA A 99 -0.91 -9.62 -28.47
CA ALA A 99 -0.62 -8.91 -29.72
C ALA A 99 -0.88 -7.39 -29.64
N ALA A 100 -1.82 -6.97 -28.79
CA ALA A 100 -2.13 -5.56 -28.54
C ALA A 100 -1.18 -4.87 -27.53
N ALA A 101 -0.20 -5.60 -26.97
CA ALA A 101 0.75 -5.04 -26.02
C ALA A 101 1.75 -4.12 -26.73
N LYS A 102 1.75 -2.84 -26.39
CA LYS A 102 2.59 -1.83 -27.07
C LYS A 102 4.08 -2.06 -26.88
N ARG A 103 4.46 -2.63 -25.73
CA ARG A 103 5.86 -2.83 -25.30
C ARG A 103 6.18 -4.29 -24.99
N GLY A 104 5.28 -5.21 -25.32
CA GLY A 104 5.37 -6.60 -24.92
C GLY A 104 5.23 -6.79 -23.40
N TRP A 105 5.88 -7.83 -22.87
CA TRP A 105 5.99 -8.06 -21.43
C TRP A 105 7.02 -7.11 -20.80
N GLU A 106 6.61 -6.43 -19.74
CA GLU A 106 7.46 -5.60 -18.90
C GLU A 106 7.64 -6.27 -17.54
N THR A 107 8.86 -6.28 -17.01
CA THR A 107 9.12 -6.77 -15.64
C THR A 107 8.39 -5.90 -14.63
N GLN A 108 7.78 -6.51 -13.63
CA GLN A 108 7.08 -5.85 -12.55
C GLN A 108 7.54 -6.45 -11.22
N VAL A 109 7.65 -5.59 -10.21
CA VAL A 109 7.88 -6.00 -8.83
C VAL A 109 6.82 -5.35 -7.95
N GLY A 110 6.58 -5.93 -6.79
CA GLY A 110 5.66 -5.33 -5.83
C GLY A 110 5.86 -5.83 -4.42
N MET A 111 5.17 -5.16 -3.50
CA MET A 111 5.16 -5.45 -2.06
C MET A 111 3.88 -4.91 -1.44
N SER A 112 3.55 -5.37 -0.24
CA SER A 112 2.50 -4.80 0.59
C SER A 112 3.06 -4.05 1.79
N LEU A 113 2.33 -3.02 2.20
CA LEU A 113 2.65 -2.15 3.30
C LEU A 113 1.38 -1.79 4.07
N LYS A 114 1.53 -1.51 5.36
CA LYS A 114 0.42 -1.12 6.24
C LYS A 114 0.76 0.20 6.91
N CYS A 115 -0.15 1.17 6.85
CA CYS A 115 0.02 2.41 7.59
C CYS A 115 -0.12 2.12 9.09
N ILE A 116 0.88 2.50 9.86
CA ILE A 116 0.93 2.31 11.32
C ILE A 116 0.88 3.63 12.09
N LYS A 117 1.07 4.76 11.40
CA LYS A 117 0.97 6.11 11.96
C LYS A 117 0.51 7.09 10.87
N GLY A 118 -0.43 7.96 11.22
CA GLY A 118 -0.97 9.00 10.35
C GLY A 118 -2.50 8.92 10.24
N GLU A 119 -3.10 9.67 9.34
CA GLU A 119 -4.56 9.70 9.11
C GLU A 119 -5.12 8.33 8.67
N ASP A 120 -4.29 7.51 8.03
CA ASP A 120 -4.68 6.24 7.42
C ASP A 120 -4.29 5.00 8.26
N VAL A 121 -4.07 5.11 9.57
CA VAL A 121 -3.64 3.97 10.41
C VAL A 121 -4.53 2.74 10.20
N GLY A 122 -3.90 1.58 10.01
CA GLY A 122 -4.56 0.31 9.77
C GLY A 122 -4.80 0.01 8.29
N MET A 123 -4.66 1.00 7.41
CA MET A 123 -4.81 0.80 5.97
C MET A 123 -3.70 -0.10 5.42
N GLU A 124 -4.10 -1.12 4.67
CA GLU A 124 -3.19 -1.97 3.92
C GLU A 124 -3.17 -1.54 2.45
N ALA A 125 -1.97 -1.42 1.89
CA ALA A 125 -1.76 -1.03 0.52
C ALA A 125 -0.84 -2.03 -0.21
N ARG A 126 -1.05 -2.13 -1.53
CA ARG A 126 -0.17 -2.85 -2.46
C ARG A 126 0.52 -1.84 -3.36
N TYR A 127 1.84 -1.94 -3.41
CA TYR A 127 2.68 -1.16 -4.31
C TYR A 127 3.24 -2.08 -5.39
N ASN A 128 2.82 -1.87 -6.64
CA ASN A 128 3.38 -2.57 -7.81
C ASN A 128 4.00 -1.56 -8.76
N VAL A 129 5.15 -1.88 -9.33
CA VAL A 129 5.88 -0.95 -10.19
C VAL A 129 6.66 -1.63 -11.32
N THR A 130 6.66 -0.97 -12.48
CA THR A 130 7.42 -1.36 -13.68
C THR A 130 8.52 -0.36 -14.03
N SER A 131 8.45 0.85 -13.46
CA SER A 131 9.43 1.91 -13.72
C SER A 131 10.82 1.52 -13.20
N VAL A 132 11.88 1.98 -13.87
CA VAL A 132 13.26 1.67 -13.48
C VAL A 132 13.56 2.17 -12.07
N GLY A 133 13.16 3.40 -11.74
CA GLY A 133 13.37 3.98 -10.41
C GLY A 133 12.60 3.25 -9.32
N GLY A 134 11.34 2.88 -9.55
CA GLY A 134 10.57 2.13 -8.57
C GLY A 134 11.10 0.72 -8.33
N LYS A 135 11.50 0.01 -9.39
CA LYS A 135 12.14 -1.31 -9.23
C LYS A 135 13.43 -1.23 -8.42
N ARG A 136 14.24 -0.18 -8.63
CA ARG A 136 15.46 0.06 -7.83
C ARG A 136 15.13 0.32 -6.36
N ALA A 137 14.16 1.18 -6.07
CA ALA A 137 13.75 1.46 -4.69
C ALA A 137 13.25 0.20 -3.95
N VAL A 138 12.46 -0.65 -4.62
CA VAL A 138 12.00 -1.94 -4.05
C VAL A 138 13.17 -2.88 -3.81
N GLN A 139 14.13 -2.94 -4.75
CA GLN A 139 15.32 -3.78 -4.60
C GLN A 139 16.23 -3.31 -3.45
N GLU A 140 16.46 -1.99 -3.33
CA GLU A 140 17.23 -1.40 -2.24
C GLU A 140 16.61 -1.70 -0.88
N LEU A 141 15.28 -1.57 -0.77
CA LEU A 141 14.54 -1.95 0.43
C LEU A 141 14.67 -3.44 0.75
N ALA A 142 14.53 -4.32 -0.24
CA ALA A 142 14.70 -5.77 -0.04
C ALA A 142 16.11 -6.13 0.46
N VAL A 143 17.16 -5.49 -0.08
CA VAL A 143 18.54 -5.67 0.38
C VAL A 143 18.72 -5.17 1.81
N ALA A 144 18.11 -4.04 2.17
CA ALA A 144 18.15 -3.52 3.54
C ALA A 144 17.48 -4.47 4.53
N ILE A 145 16.33 -5.06 4.17
CA ILE A 145 15.66 -6.09 4.97
C ILE A 145 16.55 -7.32 5.12
N ALA A 146 17.14 -7.83 4.05
CA ALA A 146 18.03 -8.99 4.12
C ALA A 146 19.23 -8.73 5.05
N THR A 147 19.86 -7.55 4.92
CA THR A 147 20.96 -7.11 5.78
C THR A 147 20.55 -7.05 7.25
N GLN A 148 19.34 -6.53 7.53
CA GLN A 148 18.80 -6.49 8.88
C GLN A 148 18.55 -7.89 9.43
N VAL A 149 17.92 -8.79 8.66
CA VAL A 149 17.61 -10.16 9.10
C VAL A 149 18.89 -10.96 9.37
N ASP A 150 19.94 -10.76 8.57
CA ASP A 150 21.26 -11.37 8.81
C ASP A 150 21.90 -10.89 10.11
N ALA A 151 21.65 -9.64 10.51
CA ALA A 151 22.20 -9.03 11.73
C ALA A 151 21.34 -9.29 12.98
N ASP A 152 20.02 -9.18 12.87
CA ASP A 152 19.03 -9.34 13.93
C ASP A 152 17.68 -9.82 13.37
N GLN A 153 17.42 -11.12 13.53
CA GLN A 153 16.20 -11.78 13.08
C GLN A 153 14.94 -11.36 13.86
N THR A 154 15.08 -10.71 15.02
CA THR A 154 13.93 -10.34 15.87
C THR A 154 13.18 -9.12 15.34
N LYS A 155 13.80 -8.34 14.44
CA LYS A 155 13.25 -7.11 13.88
C LYS A 155 13.30 -7.10 12.36
N PRO A 156 12.50 -7.94 11.66
CA PRO A 156 12.58 -8.06 10.20
C PRO A 156 11.73 -7.04 9.44
N VAL A 157 10.85 -6.28 10.11
CA VAL A 157 9.86 -5.40 9.46
C VAL A 157 10.41 -3.97 9.39
N PRO A 158 10.70 -3.41 8.21
CA PRO A 158 11.07 -2.01 8.11
C PRO A 158 9.83 -1.12 8.21
N VAL A 159 9.95 -0.07 9.02
CA VAL A 159 9.02 1.05 9.06
C VAL A 159 9.59 2.17 8.19
N VAL A 160 8.84 2.60 7.19
CA VAL A 160 9.31 3.57 6.18
C VAL A 160 8.43 4.81 6.11
N ARG A 161 9.04 5.94 5.75
CA ARG A 161 8.34 7.09 5.17
C ARG A 161 8.36 7.00 3.65
N LEU A 162 7.25 7.36 3.02
CA LEU A 162 7.11 7.38 1.57
C LEU A 162 7.60 8.73 1.03
N LYS A 163 8.84 8.77 0.55
CA LYS A 163 9.49 9.99 0.02
C LYS A 163 9.61 9.95 -1.50
N LYS A 164 10.05 11.07 -2.06
CA LYS A 164 10.33 11.23 -3.49
C LYS A 164 11.64 11.97 -3.71
N GLU A 165 12.30 11.61 -4.78
CA GLU A 165 13.34 12.44 -5.39
C GLU A 165 12.97 12.71 -6.85
N HIS A 166 13.80 13.48 -7.56
CA HIS A 166 13.62 13.70 -8.98
C HIS A 166 14.94 13.90 -9.71
N TYR A 167 14.90 13.61 -11.01
CA TYR A 167 15.97 13.96 -11.94
C TYR A 167 15.40 14.54 -13.23
N GLN A 168 16.25 15.23 -14.00
CA GLN A 168 15.87 15.80 -15.28
C GLN A 168 16.20 14.81 -16.42
N HIS A 169 15.18 14.27 -17.07
CA HIS A 169 15.32 13.45 -18.28
C HIS A 169 15.26 14.33 -19.54
N LYS A 170 16.16 14.07 -20.50
CA LYS A 170 16.28 14.89 -21.73
C LYS A 170 14.99 14.97 -22.54
N SER A 171 14.25 13.87 -22.64
CA SER A 171 13.04 13.78 -23.48
C SER A 171 11.73 13.91 -22.71
N TYR A 172 11.74 13.65 -21.40
CA TYR A 172 10.51 13.50 -20.60
C TYR A 172 10.39 14.57 -19.51
N GLY A 173 11.36 15.47 -19.41
CA GLY A 173 11.37 16.51 -18.39
C GLY A 173 11.70 15.93 -17.01
N ARG A 174 11.07 16.48 -15.98
CA ARG A 174 11.28 16.04 -14.60
C ARG A 174 10.65 14.66 -14.39
N ILE A 175 11.44 13.71 -13.91
CA ILE A 175 11.00 12.38 -13.53
C ILE A 175 11.14 12.24 -12.02
N TYR A 176 10.04 11.87 -11.37
CA TYR A 176 10.03 11.54 -9.95
C TYR A 176 10.29 10.05 -9.74
N THR A 177 11.07 9.73 -8.71
CA THR A 177 11.33 8.36 -8.29
C THR A 177 11.03 8.19 -6.80
N PRO A 178 10.49 7.03 -6.41
CA PRO A 178 10.15 6.75 -5.02
C PRO A 178 11.40 6.54 -4.17
N ILE A 179 11.33 6.96 -2.92
CA ILE A 179 12.30 6.64 -1.87
C ILE A 179 11.52 6.03 -0.71
N PHE A 180 11.92 4.83 -0.27
CA PHE A 180 11.44 4.22 0.96
C PHE A 180 12.45 4.54 2.07
N ASP A 181 12.22 5.63 2.78
CA ASP A 181 13.12 6.09 3.84
C ASP A 181 12.88 5.30 5.12
N ILE A 182 13.76 4.33 5.39
CA ILE A 182 13.65 3.44 6.56
C ILE A 182 13.92 4.25 7.83
N VAL A 183 12.92 4.33 8.69
CA VAL A 183 13.01 5.00 10.00
C VAL A 183 13.55 4.05 11.05
N GLU A 184 13.06 2.81 11.07
CA GLU A 184 13.47 1.78 12.00
C GLU A 184 13.08 0.38 11.50
N PHE A 185 13.56 -0.64 12.20
CA PHE A 185 13.12 -2.03 12.04
C PHE A 185 12.45 -2.52 13.32
N VAL A 186 11.30 -3.18 13.18
CA VAL A 186 10.47 -3.66 14.30
C VAL A 186 10.18 -5.15 14.18
N SER A 187 9.72 -5.74 15.29
CA SER A 187 9.24 -7.13 15.31
C SER A 187 7.97 -7.29 14.49
N MET A 188 7.72 -8.51 14.00
CA MET A 188 6.43 -8.84 13.37
C MET A 188 5.29 -8.94 14.37
N GLU A 189 5.61 -9.27 15.61
CA GLU A 189 4.67 -9.27 16.71
C GLU A 189 4.47 -7.81 17.10
N ALA A 190 3.23 -7.32 16.96
CA ALA A 190 2.84 -6.09 17.60
C ALA A 190 2.99 -6.32 19.11
N GLU A 191 4.06 -5.81 19.70
CA GLU A 191 3.98 -5.51 21.12
C GLU A 191 2.79 -4.56 21.25
N PRO A 192 1.77 -4.91 22.05
CA PRO A 192 0.71 -3.96 22.32
C PRO A 192 1.40 -2.75 22.90
N GLU A 193 1.29 -1.60 22.23
CA GLU A 193 1.64 -0.32 22.82
C GLU A 193 0.96 -0.29 24.18
N ALA A 194 1.75 -0.44 25.24
CA ALA A 194 1.30 -0.09 26.56
C ALA A 194 0.85 1.37 26.44
N PRO A 195 -0.39 1.71 26.81
CA PRO A 195 -0.80 3.10 26.83
C PRO A 195 0.27 3.86 27.62
N ALA A 196 0.81 4.91 27.02
CA ALA A 196 1.76 5.79 27.67
C ALA A 196 1.15 6.27 28.99
N GLU A 197 1.49 5.60 30.09
CA GLU A 197 1.19 6.04 31.43
C GLU A 197 2.10 7.24 31.71
N GLY A 198 1.49 8.41 31.78
CA GLY A 198 1.96 9.50 32.63
C GLY A 198 2.77 10.59 31.93
N ASP A 199 2.06 11.55 31.36
CA ASP A 199 2.40 12.96 31.58
C ASP A 199 1.23 13.60 32.34
N ALA A 200 1.23 13.37 33.65
CA ALA A 200 0.40 14.09 34.61
C ALA A 200 1.32 14.91 35.52
N GLU A 201 1.85 16.02 35.00
CA GLU A 201 2.48 17.11 35.76
C GLU A 201 2.37 18.37 34.88
N ALA A 202 1.98 19.56 35.33
CA ALA A 202 1.44 20.03 36.59
C ALA A 202 0.68 21.33 36.29
N VAL A 203 -0.47 21.53 36.92
CA VAL A 203 -1.19 22.80 36.94
C VAL A 203 -0.28 23.83 37.62
N GLN A 204 0.28 24.78 36.87
CA GLN A 204 0.92 25.96 37.46
C GLN A 204 -0.17 26.91 37.96
N GLU A 205 -0.40 26.90 39.27
CA GLU A 205 -1.04 27.97 40.00
C GLU A 205 -0.28 29.29 39.76
N SER A 206 -0.95 30.26 39.14
CA SER A 206 -0.47 31.63 39.08
C SER A 206 -0.74 32.34 40.42
N THR A 207 0.34 32.66 41.13
CA THR A 207 0.34 33.40 42.42
C THR A 207 -0.04 34.89 42.20
N PRO A 208 -0.58 35.61 43.21
CA PRO A 208 -1.45 36.75 43.00
C PRO A 208 -0.72 38.09 42.89
N GLY A 209 -1.01 38.84 41.81
CA GLY A 209 -0.43 40.16 41.53
C GLY A 209 -1.34 41.33 41.91
N ARG A 210 -1.15 41.85 43.13
CA ARG A 210 -1.14 43.27 43.52
C ARG A 210 -2.33 44.19 43.14
N ARG A 211 -3.15 44.48 44.17
CA ARG A 211 -4.01 45.67 44.29
C ARG A 211 -3.26 46.98 43.94
N ARG A 212 -3.85 47.79 43.07
CA ARG A 212 -3.85 49.27 43.20
C ARG A 212 -5.26 49.80 43.03
N ARG A 213 -5.66 50.60 44.02
CA ARG A 213 -6.93 51.29 44.19
C ARG A 213 -6.92 52.57 43.33
N SER A 214 -8.04 52.83 42.64
CA SER A 214 -8.74 54.13 42.47
C SER A 214 -7.92 55.43 42.38
N VAL A 215 -8.04 56.14 41.25
CA VAL A 215 -8.81 57.41 41.11
C VAL A 215 -9.47 57.39 39.73
#